data_AF-A0A942F765-F1
#
_entry.id   AF-A0A942F765-F1
#
_cell.length_a   1.000
_cell.length_b   1.000
_cell.length_c   1.000
_cell.angle_alpha   90.00
_cell.angle_beta   90.00
_cell.angle_gamma   90.00
#
_symmetry.space_group_name_H-M   'P 1'
#
loop_
_entity.id
_entity.type
_entity.pdbx_description
1 polymer ?
#
loop_
_entity_poly.entity_id
_entity_poly.type
_entity_poly.pdbx_seq_one_letter_code
_entity_poly.pdbx_strand_id
1 'polypeptide(L)'
;MKNYHTFEFIWNSYLGFSTIIFLTMNFIYFLMGTIPPLIFRKMGKFLSLKFGFVFSPRTDEIAFGEATENVLQSNPKALIIKTSVYDMISGLYLAFSMVHFCLIYFCLTHGEKWAFWAISFSNSVIFIYYLMAAKNYSVKIAKLKFADLMPFATIPGILLPVAIILGYLGLY
;
A
#
# COMPACT_ATOMS: atom_id res chain seq x y z
N MET A 1 17.26 -38.80 -19.92
CA MET A 1 17.62 -37.74 -18.94
C MET A 1 16.82 -36.50 -19.30
N LYS A 2 15.93 -36.04 -18.43
CA LYS A 2 15.24 -34.76 -18.65
C LYS A 2 16.28 -33.66 -18.48
N ASN A 3 16.51 -32.86 -19.52
CA ASN A 3 17.27 -31.63 -19.39
C ASN A 3 16.47 -30.71 -18.45
N TYR A 4 16.90 -30.64 -17.20
CA TYR A 4 16.45 -29.56 -16.31
C TYR A 4 17.11 -28.30 -16.85
N HIS A 5 16.37 -27.51 -17.63
CA HIS A 5 16.74 -26.12 -17.84
C HIS A 5 16.73 -25.47 -16.46
N THR A 6 17.91 -25.27 -15.89
CA THR A 6 18.08 -24.50 -14.67
C THR A 6 17.73 -23.06 -15.01
N PHE A 7 16.62 -22.58 -14.44
CA PHE A 7 16.25 -21.18 -14.55
C PHE A 7 17.37 -20.32 -13.95
N GLU A 8 17.90 -19.37 -14.71
CA GLU A 8 18.91 -18.43 -14.26
C GLU A 8 18.31 -17.03 -14.18
N PHE A 9 18.31 -16.46 -12.99
CA PHE A 9 17.76 -15.13 -12.77
C PHE A 9 18.80 -14.04 -13.03
N ILE A 10 18.40 -13.06 -13.84
CA ILE A 10 19.24 -11.92 -14.21
C ILE A 10 18.53 -10.64 -13.79
N TRP A 11 19.17 -9.83 -12.94
CA TRP A 11 18.61 -8.57 -12.42
C TRP A 11 18.25 -7.55 -13.50
N ASN A 12 18.98 -7.55 -14.61
CA ASN A 12 18.77 -6.62 -15.73
C ASN A 12 17.79 -7.15 -16.80
N SER A 13 17.09 -8.27 -16.52
CA SER A 13 16.03 -8.81 -17.37
C SER A 13 14.67 -8.19 -17.06
N TYR A 14 13.66 -8.46 -17.89
CA TYR A 14 12.27 -8.07 -17.60
C TYR A 14 11.78 -8.58 -16.24
N LEU A 15 12.09 -9.84 -15.90
CA LEU A 15 11.75 -10.39 -14.58
C LEU A 15 12.52 -9.71 -13.45
N GLY A 16 13.78 -9.35 -13.69
CA GLY A 16 14.60 -8.61 -12.74
C GLY A 16 14.01 -7.23 -12.40
N PHE A 17 13.62 -6.45 -13.41
CA PHE A 17 12.92 -5.18 -13.22
C PHE A 17 11.56 -5.35 -12.53
N SER A 18 10.77 -6.35 -12.92
CA SER A 18 9.51 -6.69 -12.24
C SER A 18 9.73 -6.98 -10.74
N THR A 19 10.75 -7.77 -10.43
CA THR A 19 11.16 -8.10 -9.06
C THR A 19 11.53 -6.86 -8.26
N ILE A 20 12.31 -5.93 -8.84
CA ILE A 20 12.67 -4.66 -8.20
C ILE A 20 11.42 -3.81 -7.92
N ILE A 21 10.47 -3.74 -8.86
CA ILE A 21 9.24 -2.99 -8.67
C ILE A 21 8.38 -3.61 -7.56
N PHE A 22 8.22 -4.94 -7.54
CA PHE A 22 7.54 -5.64 -6.46
C PHE A 22 8.23 -5.45 -5.11
N LEU A 23 9.56 -5.51 -5.04
CA LEU A 23 10.32 -5.20 -3.82
C LEU A 23 10.11 -3.76 -3.37
N THR A 24 10.08 -2.80 -4.29
CA THR A 24 9.85 -1.39 -3.99
C THR A 24 8.44 -1.16 -3.42
N MET A 25 7.41 -1.74 -4.05
CA MET A 25 6.04 -1.68 -3.52
C MET A 25 5.94 -2.37 -2.16
N ASN A 26 6.58 -3.53 -2.01
CA ASN A 26 6.62 -4.25 -0.74
C ASN A 26 7.31 -3.41 0.36
N PHE A 27 8.38 -2.70 0.02
CA PHE A 27 9.06 -1.82 0.95
C PHE A 27 8.15 -0.66 1.40
N ILE A 28 7.34 -0.10 0.51
CA ILE A 28 6.32 0.89 0.89
C ILE A 28 5.34 0.30 1.93
N TYR A 29 4.87 -0.94 1.72
CA TYR A 29 4.00 -1.61 2.69
C TYR A 29 4.68 -1.93 4.01
N PHE A 30 5.96 -2.32 3.98
CA PHE A 30 6.78 -2.48 5.18
C PHE A 30 6.86 -1.17 5.97
N LEU A 31 7.13 -0.05 5.29
CA LEU A 31 7.17 1.27 5.91
C LEU A 31 5.79 1.65 6.48
N MET A 32 4.68 1.34 5.80
CA MET A 32 3.32 1.54 6.30
C MET A 32 2.97 0.66 7.51
N GLY A 33 3.54 -0.54 7.59
CA GLY A 33 3.41 -1.41 8.75
C GLY A 33 4.24 -0.96 9.95
N THR A 34 5.32 -0.22 9.72
CA THR A 34 6.31 0.08 10.77
C THR A 34 6.26 1.54 11.23
N ILE A 35 6.23 2.49 10.32
CA ILE A 35 6.39 3.92 10.62
C ILE A 35 5.12 4.53 11.23
N PRO A 36 3.92 4.40 10.62
CA PRO A 36 2.69 4.96 11.17
C PRO A 36 2.46 4.67 12.65
N PRO A 37 2.51 3.42 13.17
CA PRO A 37 2.22 3.17 14.58
C PRO A 37 3.22 3.87 15.51
N LEU A 38 4.50 3.94 15.11
CA LEU A 38 5.53 4.64 15.88
C LEU A 38 5.31 6.15 15.93
N ILE A 39 4.92 6.75 14.81
CA ILE A 39 4.69 8.20 14.74
C ILE A 39 3.32 8.58 15.30
N PHE A 40 2.24 7.88 14.98
CA PHE A 40 0.88 8.21 15.44
C PHE A 40 0.74 8.11 16.97
N ARG A 41 1.45 7.19 17.62
CA ARG A 41 1.47 7.12 19.10
C ARG A 41 2.06 8.37 19.76
N LYS A 42 3.00 9.05 19.10
CA LYS A 42 3.70 10.24 19.65
C LYS A 42 3.18 11.57 19.09
N MET A 43 2.79 11.58 17.82
CA MET A 43 2.50 12.77 17.02
C MET A 43 1.18 12.65 16.23
N GLY A 44 0.28 11.75 16.64
CA GLY A 44 -0.95 11.46 15.88
C GLY A 44 -1.83 12.68 15.64
N LYS A 45 -1.89 13.63 16.60
CA LYS A 45 -2.59 14.91 16.42
C LYS A 45 -1.95 15.74 15.30
N PHE A 46 -0.63 15.95 15.37
CA PHE A 46 0.11 16.70 14.36
C PHE A 46 -0.01 16.09 12.96
N LEU A 47 0.13 14.76 12.84
CA LEU A 47 -0.03 14.08 11.55
C LEU A 47 -1.45 14.21 11.00
N SER A 48 -2.46 14.12 11.86
CA SER A 48 -3.86 14.27 11.43
C SER A 48 -4.18 15.68 10.96
N LEU A 49 -3.56 16.71 11.55
CA LEU A 49 -3.69 18.08 11.07
C LEU A 49 -3.00 18.30 9.72
N LYS A 50 -1.82 17.69 9.51
CA LYS A 50 -1.02 17.91 8.31
C LYS A 50 -1.48 17.08 7.11
N PHE A 51 -1.88 15.84 7.34
CA PHE A 51 -2.21 14.86 6.30
C PHE A 51 -3.70 14.48 6.26
N GLY A 52 -4.50 15.02 7.18
CA GLY A 52 -5.91 14.72 7.28
C GLY A 52 -6.22 13.66 8.33
N PHE A 53 -7.45 13.71 8.82
CA PHE A 53 -8.07 12.70 9.65
C PHE A 53 -8.39 11.43 8.86
N VAL A 54 -8.99 11.50 7.67
CA VAL A 54 -9.37 10.33 6.85
C VAL A 54 -8.58 10.28 5.53
N PHE A 55 -8.68 11.32 4.69
CA PHE A 55 -7.99 11.37 3.38
C PHE A 55 -7.09 12.59 3.23
N SER A 56 -7.62 13.78 3.51
CA SER A 56 -6.88 15.04 3.45
C SER A 56 -7.57 16.11 4.29
N PRO A 57 -6.87 17.11 4.83
CA PRO A 57 -7.49 18.15 5.66
C PRO A 57 -8.67 18.83 4.97
N ARG A 58 -8.54 19.08 3.66
CA ARG A 58 -9.60 19.64 2.81
C ARG A 58 -10.85 18.77 2.78
N THR A 59 -10.68 17.47 2.58
CA THR A 59 -11.81 16.55 2.42
C THR A 59 -12.44 16.17 3.74
N ASP A 60 -11.67 16.23 4.82
CA ASP A 60 -12.14 16.04 6.19
C ASP A 60 -12.93 17.26 6.66
N GLU A 61 -12.49 18.48 6.35
CA GLU A 61 -13.26 19.69 6.67
C GLU A 61 -14.64 19.68 6.01
N ILE A 62 -14.72 19.24 4.75
CA ILE A 62 -16.01 19.04 4.07
C ILE A 62 -16.85 17.95 4.76
N ALA A 63 -16.20 16.87 5.23
CA ALA A 63 -16.89 15.75 5.86
C ALA A 63 -17.49 16.10 7.22
N PHE A 64 -16.75 16.86 8.03
CA PHE A 64 -17.12 17.20 9.40
C PHE A 64 -17.80 18.57 9.51
N GLY A 65 -17.78 19.39 8.46
CA GLY A 65 -18.34 20.74 8.45
C GLY A 65 -17.52 21.76 9.25
N GLU A 66 -16.36 21.35 9.77
CA GLU A 66 -15.46 22.17 10.57
C GLU A 66 -14.01 21.72 10.35
N ALA A 67 -13.06 22.61 10.67
CA ALA A 67 -11.63 22.30 10.54
C ALA A 67 -11.25 21.06 11.37
N THR A 68 -10.35 20.22 10.84
CA THR A 68 -9.88 19.00 11.51
C THR A 68 -9.37 19.23 12.93
N GLU A 69 -8.80 20.42 13.21
CA GLU A 69 -8.38 20.79 14.54
C GLU A 69 -9.55 20.85 15.54
N ASN A 70 -10.65 21.47 15.15
CA ASN A 70 -11.84 21.62 15.98
C ASN A 70 -12.47 20.24 16.24
N VAL A 71 -12.55 19.38 15.23
CA VAL A 71 -13.02 17.99 15.36
C VAL A 71 -12.20 17.22 16.40
N LEU A 72 -10.88 17.35 16.36
CA LEU A 72 -9.98 16.64 17.28
C LEU A 72 -10.04 17.21 18.71
N GLN A 73 -10.33 18.51 18.86
CA GLN A 73 -10.53 19.13 20.16
C GLN A 73 -11.88 18.73 20.77
N SER A 74 -12.95 18.71 19.97
CA SER A 74 -14.30 18.33 20.40
C SER A 74 -14.44 16.82 20.63
N ASN A 75 -13.68 16.00 19.90
CA ASN A 75 -13.75 14.54 19.95
C ASN A 75 -12.38 13.88 20.16
N PRO A 76 -11.75 13.99 21.34
CA PRO A 76 -10.44 13.40 21.60
C PRO A 76 -10.42 11.87 21.47
N LYS A 77 -11.56 11.20 21.67
CA LYS A 77 -11.71 9.74 21.47
C LYS A 77 -11.53 9.33 20.00
N ALA A 78 -11.86 10.21 19.05
CA ALA A 78 -11.69 9.93 17.63
C ALA A 78 -10.22 9.70 17.27
N LEU A 79 -9.30 10.45 17.89
CA LEU A 79 -7.86 10.27 17.71
C LEU A 79 -7.39 8.90 18.22
N ILE A 80 -7.89 8.46 19.38
CA ILE A 80 -7.56 7.14 19.95
C ILE A 80 -8.05 6.03 19.03
N ILE A 81 -9.29 6.13 18.53
CA ILE A 81 -9.86 5.16 17.59
C ILE A 81 -9.02 5.12 16.32
N LYS A 82 -8.70 6.28 15.73
CA LYS A 82 -7.85 6.36 14.53
C LYS A 82 -6.50 5.68 14.78
N THR A 83 -5.78 6.06 15.85
CA THR A 83 -4.49 5.46 16.17
C THR A 83 -4.59 3.95 16.35
N SER A 84 -5.64 3.46 17.03
CA SER A 84 -5.86 2.02 17.23
C SER A 84 -6.13 1.28 15.91
N VAL A 85 -6.93 1.87 15.02
CA VAL A 85 -7.18 1.32 13.68
C VAL A 85 -5.90 1.28 12.84
N TYR A 86 -5.08 2.34 12.89
CA TYR A 86 -3.78 2.35 12.22
C TYR A 86 -2.84 1.30 12.81
N ASP A 87 -2.77 1.13 14.12
CA ASP A 87 -1.96 0.08 14.76
C ASP A 87 -2.38 -1.32 14.29
N MET A 88 -3.69 -1.60 14.22
CA MET A 88 -4.21 -2.89 13.73
C MET A 88 -3.86 -3.12 12.26
N ILE A 89 -4.11 -2.13 11.40
CA ILE A 89 -3.84 -2.20 9.96
C ILE A 89 -2.33 -2.33 9.71
N SER A 90 -1.50 -1.60 10.45
CA SER A 90 -0.05 -1.66 10.34
C SER A 90 0.51 -3.04 10.69
N GLY A 91 -0.03 -3.72 11.71
CA GLY A 91 0.34 -5.11 12.01
C GLY A 91 0.07 -6.06 10.83
N LEU A 92 -1.09 -5.91 10.17
CA LEU A 92 -1.43 -6.69 8.98
C LEU A 92 -0.52 -6.38 7.80
N TYR A 93 -0.20 -5.11 7.55
CA TYR A 93 0.74 -4.71 6.50
C TYR A 93 2.13 -5.28 6.74
N LEU A 94 2.62 -5.29 7.98
CA LEU A 94 3.93 -5.82 8.31
C LEU A 94 4.00 -7.33 8.07
N ALA A 95 3.00 -8.08 8.55
CA ALA A 95 2.91 -9.52 8.34
C ALA A 95 2.82 -9.85 6.84
N PHE A 96 1.95 -9.16 6.11
CA PHE A 96 1.79 -9.33 4.67
C PHE A 96 3.08 -8.99 3.92
N SER A 97 3.77 -7.92 4.32
CA SER A 97 5.01 -7.49 3.69
C SER A 97 6.16 -8.49 3.90
N MET A 98 6.23 -9.15 5.05
CA MET A 98 7.17 -10.23 5.30
C MET A 98 6.91 -11.42 4.38
N VAL A 99 5.65 -11.85 4.25
CA VAL A 99 5.26 -12.93 3.34
C VAL A 99 5.57 -12.58 1.89
N HIS A 100 5.24 -11.36 1.47
CA HIS A 100 5.55 -10.85 0.13
C HIS A 100 7.04 -10.81 -0.12
N PHE A 101 7.85 -10.33 0.82
CA PHE A 101 9.29 -10.34 0.69
C PHE A 101 9.81 -11.75 0.41
N CYS A 102 9.33 -12.76 1.16
CA CYS A 102 9.71 -14.14 0.95
C CYS A 102 9.31 -14.64 -0.44
N LEU A 103 8.08 -14.37 -0.89
CA LEU A 103 7.61 -14.77 -2.23
C LEU A 103 8.40 -14.09 -3.34
N ILE A 104 8.71 -12.81 -3.20
CA ILE A 104 9.46 -12.05 -4.20
C ILE A 104 10.92 -12.53 -4.23
N TYR A 105 11.59 -12.56 -3.07
CA TYR A 105 13.03 -12.79 -3.02
C TYR A 105 13.42 -14.26 -3.13
N PHE A 106 12.61 -15.20 -2.63
CA PHE A 106 12.95 -16.63 -2.67
C PHE A 106 12.20 -17.42 -3.74
N CYS A 107 11.02 -16.97 -4.21
CA CYS A 107 10.29 -17.71 -5.23
C CYS A 107 10.39 -17.05 -6.60
N LEU A 108 10.13 -15.73 -6.70
CA LEU A 108 10.13 -15.05 -8.00
C LEU A 108 11.53 -15.00 -8.63
N THR A 109 12.58 -14.81 -7.83
CA THR A 109 13.98 -14.91 -8.26
C THR A 109 14.38 -16.31 -8.72
N HIS A 110 13.56 -17.34 -8.49
CA HIS A 110 13.78 -18.70 -8.96
C HIS A 110 12.86 -19.05 -10.15
N GLY A 111 12.14 -18.06 -10.69
CA GLY A 111 11.29 -18.25 -11.87
C GLY A 111 9.94 -18.90 -11.55
N GLU A 112 9.55 -18.95 -10.28
CA GLU A 112 8.30 -19.57 -9.83
C GLU A 112 7.08 -18.78 -10.30
N LYS A 113 6.42 -19.27 -11.36
CA LYS A 113 5.25 -18.60 -11.99
C LYS A 113 4.08 -18.40 -11.03
N TRP A 114 3.86 -19.34 -10.11
CA TRP A 114 2.78 -19.21 -9.14
C TRP A 114 3.03 -18.06 -8.16
N ALA A 115 4.28 -17.79 -7.81
CA ALA A 115 4.65 -16.69 -6.92
C ALA A 115 4.36 -15.34 -7.59
N PHE A 116 4.71 -15.20 -8.87
CA PHE A 116 4.36 -14.03 -9.67
C PHE A 116 2.85 -13.71 -9.62
N TRP A 117 2.01 -14.72 -9.86
CA TRP A 117 0.56 -14.52 -9.84
C TRP A 117 0.02 -14.27 -8.43
N ALA A 118 0.52 -14.97 -7.41
CA ALA A 118 0.13 -14.74 -6.02
C ALA A 118 0.41 -13.29 -5.60
N ILE A 119 1.60 -12.76 -5.88
CA ILE A 119 1.99 -11.38 -5.60
C ILE A 119 1.14 -10.41 -6.43
N SER A 120 0.94 -10.68 -7.72
CA SER A 120 0.17 -9.80 -8.61
C SER A 120 -1.29 -9.68 -8.17
N PHE A 121 -1.95 -10.80 -7.87
CA PHE A 121 -3.34 -10.81 -7.42
C PHE A 121 -3.50 -10.16 -6.05
N SER A 122 -2.63 -10.46 -5.10
CA SER A 122 -2.74 -9.88 -3.76
C SER A 122 -2.57 -8.35 -3.78
N ASN A 123 -1.61 -7.82 -4.55
CA ASN A 123 -1.45 -6.38 -4.76
C ASN A 123 -2.66 -5.77 -5.49
N SER A 124 -3.21 -6.48 -6.48
CA SER A 124 -4.40 -6.02 -7.22
C SER A 124 -5.62 -5.91 -6.30
N VAL A 125 -5.81 -6.88 -5.40
CA VAL A 125 -6.88 -6.86 -4.40
C VAL A 125 -6.73 -5.66 -3.48
N ILE A 126 -5.53 -5.40 -2.95
CA ILE A 126 -5.28 -4.21 -2.11
C ILE A 126 -5.66 -2.92 -2.87
N PHE A 127 -5.22 -2.81 -4.12
CA PHE A 127 -5.51 -1.63 -4.94
C PHE A 127 -7.01 -1.47 -5.21
N ILE A 128 -7.73 -2.55 -5.53
CA ILE A 128 -9.19 -2.53 -5.76
C ILE A 128 -9.93 -2.07 -4.51
N TYR A 129 -9.62 -2.63 -3.34
CA TYR A 129 -10.26 -2.23 -2.09
C TYR A 129 -10.00 -0.77 -1.74
N TYR A 130 -8.79 -0.27 -2.02
CA TYR A 130 -8.50 1.15 -1.88
C TYR A 130 -9.34 2.02 -2.81
N LEU A 131 -9.47 1.65 -4.09
CA LEU A 131 -10.32 2.36 -5.05
C LEU A 131 -11.79 2.34 -4.64
N MET A 132 -12.29 1.22 -4.09
CA MET A 132 -13.64 1.11 -3.57
C MET A 132 -13.87 2.05 -2.37
N ALA A 133 -12.91 2.10 -1.43
CA ALA A 133 -12.96 3.01 -0.30
C ALA A 133 -12.96 4.48 -0.75
N ALA A 134 -12.04 4.85 -1.65
CA ALA A 134 -11.94 6.19 -2.22
C ALA A 134 -13.22 6.59 -2.99
N LYS A 135 -13.79 5.68 -3.79
CA LYS A 135 -15.06 5.91 -4.50
C LYS A 135 -16.21 6.14 -3.52
N ASN A 136 -16.35 5.28 -2.51
CA ASN A 136 -17.43 5.38 -1.53
C ASN A 136 -17.35 6.70 -0.75
N TYR A 137 -16.14 7.09 -0.34
CA TYR A 137 -15.89 8.39 0.28
C TYR A 137 -16.22 9.54 -0.68
N SER A 138 -15.77 9.45 -1.93
CA SER A 138 -15.98 10.50 -2.92
C SER A 138 -17.44 10.71 -3.31
N VAL A 139 -18.27 9.66 -3.27
CA VAL A 139 -19.69 9.73 -3.60
C VAL A 139 -20.51 10.25 -2.42
N LYS A 140 -20.18 9.83 -1.20
CA LYS A 140 -21.03 10.09 -0.03
C LYS A 140 -20.61 11.32 0.79
N ILE A 141 -19.36 11.73 0.69
CA ILE A 141 -18.76 12.70 1.61
C ILE A 141 -18.18 13.89 0.84
N ALA A 142 -17.07 13.71 0.13
CA ALA A 142 -16.40 14.80 -0.55
C ALA A 142 -15.65 14.32 -1.79
N LYS A 143 -15.82 15.02 -2.92
CA LYS A 143 -15.14 14.67 -4.18
C LYS A 143 -13.62 14.65 -3.99
N LEU A 144 -13.02 13.46 -4.13
CA LEU A 144 -11.57 13.26 -4.02
C LEU A 144 -10.90 13.67 -5.33
N LYS A 145 -9.78 14.39 -5.22
CA LYS A 145 -8.83 14.63 -6.31
C LYS A 145 -7.66 13.65 -6.17
N PHE A 146 -6.89 13.47 -7.23
CA PHE A 146 -5.70 12.63 -7.18
C PHE A 146 -4.70 13.05 -6.09
N ALA A 147 -4.59 14.37 -5.84
CA ALA A 147 -3.74 14.93 -4.79
C ALA A 147 -4.25 14.66 -3.35
N ASP A 148 -5.51 14.25 -3.18
CA ASP A 148 -6.05 13.83 -1.88
C ASP A 148 -5.76 12.35 -1.59
N LEU A 149 -5.23 11.60 -2.56
CA LEU A 149 -4.90 10.18 -2.37
C LEU A 149 -3.53 10.05 -1.71
N MET A 150 -3.43 9.12 -0.77
CA MET A 150 -2.18 8.91 -0.05
C MET A 150 -1.12 8.28 -0.97
N PRO A 151 0.18 8.67 -0.86
CA PRO A 151 1.25 8.18 -1.72
C PRO A 151 1.39 6.65 -1.75
N PHE A 152 1.12 5.99 -0.63
CA PHE A 152 1.19 4.52 -0.54
C PHE A 152 0.13 3.80 -1.37
N ALA A 153 -0.88 4.49 -1.87
CA ALA A 153 -1.89 3.91 -2.74
C ALA A 153 -1.69 4.30 -4.21
N THR A 154 -1.27 5.54 -4.48
CA THR A 154 -1.03 6.03 -5.84
C THR A 154 0.23 5.41 -6.44
N ILE A 155 1.32 5.32 -5.68
CA ILE A 155 2.60 4.78 -6.17
C ILE A 155 2.44 3.29 -6.56
N PRO A 156 1.94 2.39 -5.69
CA PRO A 156 1.71 1.01 -6.10
C PRO A 156 0.68 0.87 -7.22
N GLY A 157 -0.36 1.72 -7.25
CA GLY A 157 -1.36 1.71 -8.32
C GLY A 157 -0.77 1.97 -9.72
N ILE A 158 0.25 2.82 -9.82
CA ILE A 158 0.95 3.11 -11.07
C ILE A 158 1.99 2.02 -11.40
N LEU A 159 2.71 1.55 -10.38
CA LEU A 159 3.81 0.60 -10.57
C LEU A 159 3.33 -0.84 -10.82
N LEU A 160 2.18 -1.23 -10.28
CA LEU A 160 1.67 -2.60 -10.36
C LEU A 160 1.45 -3.08 -11.81
N PRO A 161 0.78 -2.33 -12.71
CA PRO A 161 0.65 -2.75 -14.12
C PRO A 161 1.99 -2.96 -14.80
N VAL A 162 2.96 -2.08 -14.54
CA VAL A 162 4.32 -2.19 -15.10
C VAL A 162 5.01 -3.46 -14.59
N ALA A 163 4.93 -3.74 -13.29
CA ALA A 163 5.48 -4.95 -12.70
C ALA A 163 4.88 -6.22 -13.29
N ILE A 164 3.56 -6.24 -13.50
CA ILE A 164 2.84 -7.38 -14.08
C ILE A 164 3.27 -7.62 -15.53
N ILE A 165 3.31 -6.56 -16.35
CA ILE A 165 3.71 -6.68 -17.76
C ILE A 165 5.14 -7.20 -17.87
N LEU A 166 6.09 -6.61 -17.15
CA LEU A 166 7.49 -7.01 -17.19
C LEU A 166 7.69 -8.43 -16.62
N GLY A 167 6.99 -8.78 -15.55
CA GLY A 167 7.08 -10.12 -14.94
C GLY A 167 6.53 -11.20 -15.87
N TYR A 168 5.43 -10.90 -16.57
CA TYR A 168 4.87 -11.78 -17.58
C TYR A 168 5.87 -12.01 -18.74
N LEU A 169 6.42 -10.93 -19.32
CA LEU A 169 7.42 -11.00 -20.40
C LEU A 169 8.72 -11.71 -19.99
N GLY A 170 9.05 -11.72 -18.69
CA GLY A 170 10.24 -12.39 -18.17
C GLY A 170 10.04 -13.87 -17.84
N LEU A 171 8.80 -14.35 -17.74
CA LEU A 171 8.46 -15.72 -17.32
C LEU A 171 7.85 -16.59 -18.43
N TYR A 172 7.34 -15.99 -19.49
CA TYR A 172 6.63 -16.65 -20.59
C TYR A 172 7.20 -16.21 -21.93
#